data_AF-A0A3D1EXV7-F1
#
_entry.id   AF-A0A3D1EXV7-F1
#
_cell.length_a   1.000
_cell.length_b   1.000
_cell.length_c   1.000
_cell.angle_alpha   90.00
_cell.angle_beta   90.00
_cell.angle_gamma   90.00
#
_symmetry.space_group_name_H-M   'P 1'
#
loop_
_entity.id
_entity.type
_entity.pdbx_description
1 polymer ?
#
loop_
_entity_poly.entity_id
_entity_poly.type
_entity_poly.pdbx_seq_one_letter_code
_entity_poly.pdbx_strand_id
1 'polypeptide(L)'
;MGNTYTGMGGTVDGANTVRTWSTSETEENKPYNASNTLGGTGQLGGIKDWSGSYTQYGHTPTHFPGDTITFVGFDGANKTTGSAIISQVEITANQESGDIESITVTLAGNGALTHTTGTITDSTLPNPPSSLSLKVELAETDTFTELDDVRSWTLTIACDLKEYASSSTSGWKKRKAGNITASGSISFYNQDVRTAPDIGDVRKLRLYVTSTLFYLIHWARFGEGAYETSIEGAELASGTANWNWSGFNAGVAGTITKPDTTEWWPAA
;
A
#
# COMPACT_ATOMS: atom_id res chain seq x y z
N MET A 1 -2.05 4.78 -26.15
CA MET A 1 -0.82 5.42 -25.63
C MET A 1 -1.24 6.19 -24.39
N GLY A 2 -0.55 6.02 -23.27
CA GLY A 2 -0.91 6.68 -22.01
C GLY A 2 0.02 7.84 -21.71
N ASN A 3 -0.52 8.91 -21.13
CA ASN A 3 0.27 10.01 -20.60
C ASN A 3 0.66 9.69 -19.17
N THR A 4 1.92 9.93 -18.80
CA THR A 4 2.39 9.80 -17.41
C THR A 4 2.82 11.16 -16.91
N TYR A 5 2.30 11.55 -15.74
CA TYR A 5 2.64 12.80 -15.07
C TYR A 5 3.35 12.51 -13.75
N THR A 6 4.41 13.25 -13.45
CA THR A 6 5.23 13.13 -12.24
C THR A 6 5.67 14.51 -11.78
N GLY A 7 5.99 14.68 -10.50
CA GLY A 7 6.43 15.98 -9.98
C GLY A 7 7.26 15.91 -8.70
N MET A 8 7.94 17.03 -8.38
CA MET A 8 8.65 17.26 -7.13
C MET A 8 7.84 18.24 -6.28
N GLY A 9 7.12 17.73 -5.29
CA GLY A 9 6.16 18.49 -4.50
C GLY A 9 4.72 18.09 -4.83
N GLY A 10 3.85 18.06 -3.83
CA GLY A 10 2.46 17.68 -3.99
C GLY A 10 1.85 17.42 -2.63
N THR A 11 0.74 18.08 -2.34
CA THR A 11 -0.06 17.79 -1.15
C THR A 11 -1.19 16.86 -1.59
N VAL A 12 -1.05 15.56 -1.39
CA VAL A 12 -2.14 14.63 -1.71
C VAL A 12 -3.10 14.58 -0.53
N ASP A 13 -4.13 15.42 -0.56
CA ASP A 13 -5.28 15.37 0.37
C ASP A 13 -4.92 15.13 1.85
N GLY A 14 -4.09 16.01 2.42
CA GLY A 14 -3.63 15.91 3.81
C GLY A 14 -2.44 14.98 4.06
N ALA A 15 -1.90 14.33 3.02
CA ALA A 15 -0.61 13.67 3.08
C ALA A 15 0.52 14.70 3.22
N ASN A 16 1.39 14.50 4.21
CA ASN A 16 2.57 15.32 4.46
C ASN A 16 3.83 14.55 4.06
N THR A 17 4.91 15.26 3.78
CA THR A 17 6.22 14.67 3.47
C THR A 17 6.21 13.71 2.25
N VAL A 18 5.44 14.07 1.22
CA VAL A 18 5.38 13.33 -0.05
C VAL A 18 6.71 13.47 -0.80
N ARG A 19 7.35 12.34 -1.12
CA ARG A 19 8.63 12.28 -1.84
C ARG A 19 8.46 12.28 -3.34
N THR A 20 7.53 11.46 -3.82
CA THR A 20 7.25 11.26 -5.24
C THR A 20 5.78 10.98 -5.43
N TRP A 21 5.25 11.35 -6.59
CA TRP A 21 3.93 10.96 -7.04
C TRP A 21 3.96 10.72 -8.55
N SER A 22 3.04 9.89 -9.01
CA SER A 22 2.81 9.65 -10.44
C SER A 22 1.34 9.42 -10.72
N THR A 23 0.92 9.79 -11.93
CA THR A 23 -0.37 9.37 -12.50
C THR A 23 -0.15 8.89 -13.92
N SER A 24 -0.94 7.91 -14.35
CA SER A 24 -0.92 7.38 -15.71
C SER A 24 -2.35 7.33 -16.24
N GLU A 25 -2.61 8.04 -17.32
CA GLU A 25 -3.89 8.01 -18.03
C GLU A 25 -3.84 6.99 -19.17
N THR A 26 -4.95 6.29 -19.39
CA THR A 26 -5.11 5.28 -20.43
C THR A 26 -6.45 5.46 -21.12
N GLU A 27 -6.52 5.01 -22.37
CA GLU A 27 -7.75 4.97 -23.16
C GLU A 27 -7.82 3.64 -23.92
N GLU A 28 -8.96 2.95 -23.81
CA GLU A 28 -9.16 1.66 -24.45
C GLU A 28 -9.65 1.79 -25.90
N ASN A 29 -8.74 2.14 -26.81
CA ASN A 29 -9.08 2.32 -28.23
C ASN A 29 -9.73 1.07 -28.84
N LYS A 30 -10.78 1.29 -29.64
CA LYS A 30 -11.51 0.22 -30.33
C LYS A 30 -11.15 0.21 -31.82
N PRO A 31 -10.42 -0.81 -32.30
CA PRO A 31 -10.11 -0.91 -33.72
C PRO A 31 -11.38 -1.27 -34.51
N TYR A 32 -11.48 -0.77 -35.73
CA TYR A 32 -12.50 -1.21 -36.68
C TYR A 32 -11.95 -1.24 -38.10
N ASN A 33 -12.53 -2.11 -38.92
CA ASN A 33 -12.29 -2.19 -40.35
C ASN A 33 -13.64 -2.12 -41.05
N ALA A 34 -13.72 -1.36 -42.14
CA ALA A 34 -14.92 -1.28 -42.95
C ALA A 34 -14.54 -1.21 -44.43
N SER A 35 -15.47 -1.48 -45.35
CA SER A 35 -15.19 -1.48 -46.78
C SER A 35 -14.62 -0.14 -47.28
N ASN A 36 -14.98 0.96 -46.61
CA ASN A 36 -14.50 2.31 -46.89
C ASN A 36 -13.25 2.72 -46.11
N THR A 37 -12.66 1.85 -45.28
CA THR A 37 -11.34 2.11 -44.68
C THR A 37 -10.19 1.84 -45.65
N LEU A 38 -10.50 1.39 -46.89
CA LEU A 38 -9.56 1.20 -48.00
C LEU A 38 -8.35 0.31 -47.65
N GLY A 39 -8.59 -0.70 -46.80
CA GLY A 39 -7.55 -1.62 -46.33
C GLY A 39 -6.76 -1.15 -45.10
N GLY A 40 -7.04 0.06 -44.58
CA GLY A 40 -6.52 0.52 -43.30
C GLY A 40 -7.40 0.12 -42.11
N THR A 41 -6.81 0.13 -40.90
CA THR A 41 -7.53 -0.05 -39.63
C THR A 41 -7.82 1.30 -38.99
N GLY A 42 -9.09 1.61 -38.81
CA GLY A 42 -9.55 2.77 -38.04
C GLY A 42 -9.48 2.51 -36.53
N GLN A 43 -9.40 3.58 -35.74
CA GLN A 43 -9.40 3.53 -34.28
C GLN A 43 -10.47 4.49 -33.77
N LEU A 44 -11.34 4.03 -32.88
CA LEU A 44 -12.28 4.86 -32.14
C LEU A 44 -11.81 5.02 -30.70
N GLY A 45 -12.07 6.20 -30.12
CA GLY A 45 -11.85 6.45 -28.70
C GLY A 45 -12.71 5.53 -27.85
N GLY A 46 -12.17 5.16 -26.69
CA GLY A 46 -12.78 4.21 -25.78
C GLY A 46 -13.04 4.77 -24.40
N ILE A 47 -13.23 3.86 -23.45
CA ILE A 47 -13.31 4.25 -22.03
C ILE A 47 -11.92 4.69 -21.58
N LYS A 48 -11.89 5.87 -20.95
CA LYS A 48 -10.70 6.43 -20.33
C LYS A 48 -10.59 6.00 -18.89
N ASP A 49 -9.37 5.88 -18.42
CA ASP A 49 -9.06 5.45 -17.07
C ASP A 49 -7.73 6.04 -16.64
N TRP A 50 -7.50 6.12 -15.33
CA TRP A 50 -6.20 6.50 -14.82
C TRP A 50 -5.90 5.80 -13.51
N SER A 51 -4.61 5.61 -13.24
CA SER A 51 -4.08 5.14 -11.97
C SER A 51 -3.02 6.10 -11.48
N GLY A 52 -2.71 6.04 -10.19
CA GLY A 52 -1.64 6.84 -9.63
C GLY A 52 -0.98 6.17 -8.45
N SER A 53 0.10 6.75 -8.00
CA SER A 53 0.75 6.37 -6.75
C SER A 53 1.44 7.56 -6.13
N TYR A 54 1.64 7.53 -4.82
CA TYR A 54 2.55 8.42 -4.16
C TYR A 54 3.29 7.71 -3.03
N THR A 55 4.49 8.19 -2.73
CA THR A 55 5.31 7.72 -1.62
C THR A 55 5.53 8.86 -0.66
N GLN A 56 5.41 8.61 0.64
CA GLN A 56 5.70 9.60 1.69
C GLN A 56 6.58 9.00 2.78
N TYR A 57 7.32 9.85 3.49
CA TYR A 57 7.91 9.45 4.76
C TYR A 57 6.84 9.40 5.85
N GLY A 58 6.90 8.39 6.71
CA GLY A 58 5.95 8.20 7.80
C GLY A 58 5.57 6.73 7.97
N HIS A 59 4.79 6.48 9.01
CA HIS A 59 4.35 5.13 9.36
C HIS A 59 2.83 4.99 9.50
N THR A 60 2.08 6.10 9.61
CA THR A 60 0.62 6.11 9.71
C THR A 60 0.01 6.78 8.47
N PRO A 61 -0.59 6.01 7.55
CA PRO A 61 -1.32 6.53 6.40
C PRO A 61 -2.55 7.32 6.86
N THR A 62 -2.85 8.40 6.14
CA THR A 62 -4.03 9.24 6.44
C THR A 62 -5.35 8.55 6.09
N HIS A 63 -5.34 7.70 5.08
CA HIS A 63 -6.53 7.14 4.43
C HIS A 63 -6.40 5.63 4.25
N PHE A 64 -7.51 4.90 4.37
CA PHE A 64 -7.60 3.44 4.23
C PHE A 64 -7.79 3.00 2.77
N PRO A 65 -7.32 1.82 2.36
CA PRO A 65 -7.76 1.20 1.12
C PRO A 65 -9.29 1.08 1.06
N GLY A 66 -9.87 1.59 -0.03
CA GLY A 66 -11.31 1.74 -0.22
C GLY A 66 -11.83 3.16 -0.03
N ASP A 67 -11.08 4.03 0.65
CA ASP A 67 -11.46 5.44 0.82
C ASP A 67 -11.41 6.18 -0.51
N THR A 68 -12.40 7.07 -0.70
CA THR A 68 -12.42 8.00 -1.83
C THR A 68 -11.75 9.30 -1.40
N ILE A 69 -10.72 9.71 -2.15
CA ILE A 69 -9.95 10.93 -1.90
C ILE A 69 -9.99 11.86 -3.12
N THR A 70 -9.55 13.10 -2.92
CA THR A 70 -9.23 14.00 -4.04
C THR A 70 -7.72 14.04 -4.24
N PHE A 71 -7.22 13.34 -5.27
CA PHE A 71 -5.81 13.42 -5.62
C PHE A 71 -5.45 14.82 -6.10
N VAL A 72 -4.32 15.35 -5.61
CA VAL A 72 -3.72 16.61 -6.06
C VAL A 72 -2.21 16.44 -6.18
N GLY A 73 -1.72 16.33 -7.42
CA GLY A 73 -0.30 16.31 -7.76
C GLY A 73 0.17 17.66 -8.31
N PHE A 74 1.39 18.07 -8.00
CA PHE A 74 1.99 19.31 -8.51
C PHE A 74 3.37 19.05 -9.12
N ASP A 75 3.63 19.56 -10.31
CA ASP A 75 4.92 19.33 -11.00
C ASP A 75 5.88 20.53 -10.93
N GLY A 76 5.50 21.58 -10.18
CA GLY A 76 6.20 22.86 -10.13
C GLY A 76 5.55 23.97 -10.96
N ALA A 77 4.65 23.62 -11.89
CA ALA A 77 3.89 24.59 -12.71
C ALA A 77 2.41 24.22 -12.86
N ASN A 78 2.12 22.94 -13.00
CA ASN A 78 0.81 22.39 -13.23
C ASN A 78 0.34 21.57 -12.02
N LYS A 79 -0.94 21.72 -11.74
CA LYS A 79 -1.70 20.95 -10.78
C LYS A 79 -2.54 19.92 -11.53
N THR A 80 -2.40 18.66 -11.12
CA THR A 80 -3.17 17.53 -11.60
C THR A 80 -4.14 17.11 -10.50
N THR A 81 -5.44 17.11 -10.79
CA THR A 81 -6.50 16.84 -9.80
C THR A 81 -7.51 15.83 -10.31
N GLY A 82 -7.97 14.94 -9.44
CA GLY A 82 -9.01 13.97 -9.79
C GLY A 82 -9.50 13.21 -8.57
N SER A 83 -10.75 12.74 -8.62
CA SER A 83 -11.26 11.82 -7.60
C SER A 83 -10.60 10.45 -7.79
N ALA A 84 -10.13 9.85 -6.71
CA ALA A 84 -9.51 8.53 -6.70
C ALA A 84 -10.05 7.69 -5.55
N ILE A 85 -9.93 6.37 -5.68
CA ILE A 85 -10.07 5.43 -4.56
C ILE A 85 -8.70 4.84 -4.28
N ILE A 86 -8.34 4.73 -3.00
CA ILE A 86 -7.11 4.06 -2.58
C ILE A 86 -7.26 2.57 -2.80
N SER A 87 -6.46 2.00 -3.68
CA SER A 87 -6.48 0.56 -3.96
C SER A 87 -5.55 -0.22 -3.01
N GLN A 88 -4.44 0.39 -2.60
CA GLN A 88 -3.43 -0.25 -1.77
C GLN A 88 -2.67 0.78 -0.96
N VAL A 89 -2.30 0.38 0.25
CA VAL A 89 -1.32 1.05 1.09
C VAL A 89 -0.28 0.03 1.51
N GLU A 90 0.99 0.35 1.32
CA GLU A 90 2.12 -0.43 1.76
C GLU A 90 2.96 0.40 2.73
N ILE A 91 3.34 -0.20 3.84
CA ILE A 91 4.17 0.39 4.89
C ILE A 91 5.40 -0.49 5.03
N THR A 92 6.57 0.13 4.99
CA THR A 92 7.86 -0.57 5.07
C THR A 92 8.72 0.04 6.16
N ALA A 93 9.28 -0.80 7.01
CA ALA A 93 10.29 -0.42 7.98
C ALA A 93 11.52 -1.33 7.84
N ASN A 94 12.70 -0.73 7.66
CA ASN A 94 13.94 -1.46 7.47
C ASN A 94 14.98 -0.98 8.49
N GLN A 95 15.12 -1.75 9.58
CA GLN A 95 16.04 -1.41 10.66
C GLN A 95 17.49 -1.78 10.34
N GLU A 96 17.71 -2.76 9.47
CA GLU A 96 19.04 -3.19 9.06
C GLU A 96 19.79 -2.10 8.30
N SER A 97 19.10 -1.36 7.42
CA SER A 97 19.66 -0.17 6.75
C SER A 97 19.52 1.11 7.57
N GLY A 98 18.67 1.12 8.61
CA GLY A 98 18.32 2.33 9.36
C GLY A 98 17.51 3.34 8.53
N ASP A 99 16.78 2.87 7.52
CA ASP A 99 16.02 3.73 6.62
C ASP A 99 14.90 4.48 7.35
N ILE A 100 14.45 5.58 6.75
CA ILE A 100 13.23 6.27 7.16
C ILE A 100 12.04 5.39 6.79
N GLU A 101 11.07 5.21 7.71
CA GLU A 101 9.86 4.45 7.39
C GLU A 101 9.11 5.11 6.23
N SER A 102 8.59 4.27 5.33
CA SER A 102 7.99 4.70 4.08
C SER A 102 6.59 4.14 3.93
N ILE A 103 5.70 4.99 3.42
CA ILE A 103 4.37 4.60 2.98
C ILE A 103 4.28 4.78 1.48
N THR A 104 3.85 3.75 0.78
CA THR A 104 3.47 3.78 -0.63
C THR A 104 1.97 3.62 -0.74
N VAL A 105 1.30 4.57 -1.40
CA VAL A 105 -0.14 4.53 -1.63
C VAL A 105 -0.39 4.39 -3.12
N THR A 106 -1.19 3.41 -3.50
CA THR A 106 -1.66 3.20 -4.87
C THR A 106 -3.11 3.68 -5.01
N LEU A 107 -3.36 4.42 -6.08
CA LEU A 107 -4.62 5.07 -6.39
C LEU A 107 -5.20 4.52 -7.67
N ALA A 108 -6.51 4.35 -7.69
CA ALA A 108 -7.27 4.08 -8.90
C ALA A 108 -8.25 5.23 -9.15
N GLY A 109 -8.24 5.76 -10.38
CA GLY A 109 -9.09 6.88 -10.76
C GLY A 109 -10.57 6.59 -10.55
N ASN A 110 -11.34 7.58 -10.14
CA ASN A 110 -12.78 7.45 -9.97
C ASN A 110 -13.54 8.55 -10.72
N GLY A 111 -13.11 8.80 -11.96
CA GLY A 111 -13.59 9.86 -12.81
C GLY A 111 -12.46 10.52 -13.59
N ALA A 112 -12.76 11.66 -14.20
CA ALA A 112 -11.81 12.40 -15.02
C ALA A 112 -10.65 12.99 -14.20
N LEU A 113 -9.47 12.99 -14.80
CA LEU A 113 -8.32 13.76 -14.35
C LEU A 113 -8.35 15.15 -14.98
N THR A 114 -8.01 16.19 -14.21
CA THR A 114 -8.00 17.58 -14.66
C THR A 114 -6.62 18.18 -14.43
N HIS A 115 -6.08 18.84 -15.46
CA HIS A 115 -4.79 19.53 -15.40
C HIS A 115 -4.99 21.04 -15.55
N THR A 116 -4.47 21.81 -14.60
CA THR A 116 -4.54 23.27 -14.58
C THR A 116 -3.22 23.84 -14.14
N THR A 117 -2.82 25.02 -14.63
CA THR A 117 -1.74 25.77 -14.00
C THR A 117 -2.14 26.20 -12.58
N GLY A 118 -1.19 26.26 -11.66
CA GLY A 118 -1.49 26.64 -10.28
C GLY A 118 -0.28 26.62 -9.37
N THR A 119 -0.51 26.88 -8.09
CA THR A 119 0.51 26.77 -7.04
C THR A 119 -0.05 25.94 -5.89
N ILE A 120 0.85 25.31 -5.13
CA ILE A 120 0.55 24.62 -3.88
C ILE A 120 1.53 25.13 -2.82
N THR A 121 1.03 25.36 -1.62
CA THR A 121 1.86 25.69 -0.45
C THR A 121 1.91 24.46 0.44
N ASP A 122 3.09 23.86 0.59
CA ASP A 122 3.36 22.94 1.69
C ASP A 122 3.87 23.75 2.88
N SER A 123 3.18 23.68 4.01
CA SER A 123 3.48 24.48 5.21
C SER A 123 3.85 23.62 6.41
N THR A 124 3.89 22.29 6.24
CA THR A 124 4.18 21.38 7.35
C THR A 124 5.68 21.14 7.47
N LEU A 125 6.21 21.15 8.70
CA LEU A 125 7.60 20.79 8.94
C LEU A 125 7.74 19.25 8.87
N PRO A 126 8.67 18.72 8.05
CA PRO A 126 8.91 17.29 8.00
C PRO A 126 9.39 16.75 9.35
N ASN A 127 8.80 15.65 9.81
CA ASN A 127 9.28 14.87 10.96
C ASN A 127 9.32 13.37 10.60
N PRO A 128 10.26 12.95 9.74
CA PRO A 128 10.35 11.57 9.28
C PRO A 128 10.72 10.63 10.42
N PRO A 129 9.99 9.53 10.63
CA PRO A 129 10.31 8.57 11.68
C PRO A 129 11.42 7.60 11.24
N SER A 130 12.21 7.13 12.20
CA SER A 130 13.33 6.22 11.93
C SER A 130 12.90 4.77 12.13
N SER A 131 13.38 3.87 11.27
CA SER A 131 13.15 2.43 11.45
C SER A 131 14.01 1.78 12.56
N LEU A 132 14.80 2.55 13.30
CA LEU A 132 15.67 2.01 14.35
C LEU A 132 14.89 1.61 15.61
N SER A 133 15.34 0.53 16.25
CA SER A 133 14.76 -0.01 17.49
C SER A 133 13.29 -0.44 17.36
N LEU A 134 12.87 -0.78 16.14
CA LEU A 134 11.57 -1.36 15.90
C LEU A 134 11.60 -2.85 16.16
N LYS A 135 10.49 -3.36 16.68
CA LYS A 135 10.33 -4.76 17.02
C LYS A 135 9.07 -5.34 16.40
N VAL A 136 9.01 -6.66 16.39
CA VAL A 136 7.81 -7.40 16.03
C VAL A 136 7.46 -8.30 17.19
N GLU A 137 6.19 -8.33 17.57
CA GLU A 137 5.71 -9.29 18.57
C GLU A 137 4.63 -10.20 17.97
N LEU A 138 4.64 -11.46 18.40
CA LEU A 138 3.72 -12.51 17.98
C LEU A 138 2.94 -13.04 19.20
N ALA A 139 1.68 -13.39 19.01
CA ALA A 139 0.86 -14.04 20.04
C ALA A 139 -0.09 -15.09 19.45
N GLU A 140 -0.21 -16.25 20.09
CA GLU A 140 -1.32 -17.19 19.84
C GLU A 140 -2.59 -16.76 20.56
N THR A 141 -2.43 -16.14 21.72
CA THR A 141 -3.50 -15.66 22.60
C THR A 141 -3.33 -14.15 22.82
N ASP A 142 -3.51 -13.65 24.04
CA ASP A 142 -3.35 -12.22 24.38
C ASP A 142 -1.97 -11.89 24.97
N THR A 143 -1.09 -12.88 25.09
CA THR A 143 0.30 -12.68 25.53
C THR A 143 1.24 -12.62 24.32
N PHE A 144 1.83 -11.44 24.12
CA PHE A 144 2.77 -11.16 23.04
C PHE A 144 4.20 -11.50 23.46
N THR A 145 4.92 -12.16 22.55
CA THR A 145 6.35 -12.47 22.67
C THR A 145 7.09 -11.76 21.55
N GLU A 146 8.20 -11.11 21.88
CA GLU A 146 9.06 -10.44 20.91
C GLU A 146 9.73 -11.47 20.00
N LEU A 147 9.76 -11.18 18.70
CA LEU A 147 10.57 -11.90 17.73
C LEU A 147 11.95 -11.26 17.72
N ASP A 148 12.97 -12.04 18.05
CA ASP A 148 14.34 -11.56 18.17
C ASP A 148 14.94 -11.16 16.80
N ASP A 149 15.89 -10.23 16.84
CA ASP A 149 16.75 -9.81 15.73
C ASP A 149 16.01 -9.53 14.40
N VAL A 150 14.86 -8.86 14.47
CA VAL A 150 14.14 -8.39 13.27
C VAL A 150 15.07 -7.46 12.46
N ARG A 151 14.99 -7.55 11.14
CA ARG A 151 15.74 -6.74 10.16
C ARG A 151 14.85 -5.79 9.39
N SER A 152 13.66 -6.24 9.03
CA SER A 152 12.67 -5.44 8.33
C SER A 152 11.30 -6.09 8.43
N TRP A 153 10.27 -5.27 8.24
CA TRP A 153 8.91 -5.78 8.03
C TRP A 153 8.15 -4.94 7.00
N THR A 154 7.17 -5.56 6.38
CA THR A 154 6.23 -4.93 5.46
C THR A 154 4.80 -5.20 5.89
N LEU A 155 3.93 -4.22 5.68
CA LEU A 155 2.49 -4.34 5.83
C LEU A 155 1.84 -3.75 4.59
N THR A 156 1.19 -4.59 3.81
CA THR A 156 0.40 -4.20 2.64
C THR A 156 -1.07 -4.46 2.94
N ILE A 157 -1.90 -3.43 2.79
CA ILE A 157 -3.36 -3.51 2.89
C ILE A 157 -3.91 -3.09 1.53
N ALA A 158 -4.83 -3.86 0.97
CA ALA A 158 -5.41 -3.60 -0.33
C ALA A 158 -6.93 -3.75 -0.33
N CYS A 159 -7.59 -3.07 -1.27
CA CYS A 159 -9.02 -3.15 -1.52
C CYS A 159 -9.25 -3.64 -2.96
N ASP A 160 -10.05 -4.69 -3.10
CA ASP A 160 -10.49 -5.23 -4.39
C ASP A 160 -11.55 -4.32 -5.02
N LEU A 161 -11.08 -3.37 -5.84
CA LEU A 161 -11.94 -2.37 -6.46
C LEU A 161 -12.79 -2.96 -7.60
N LYS A 162 -14.09 -2.67 -7.58
CA LYS A 162 -15.03 -3.07 -8.63
C LYS A 162 -15.22 -1.96 -9.65
N GLU A 163 -14.67 -2.19 -10.82
CA GLU A 163 -14.70 -1.27 -11.95
C GLU A 163 -16.05 -1.28 -12.67
N TYR A 164 -16.51 -0.11 -13.12
CA TYR A 164 -17.68 0.02 -13.98
C TYR A 164 -17.59 1.26 -14.89
N ALA A 165 -18.27 1.18 -16.03
CA ALA A 165 -18.54 2.30 -16.90
C ALA A 165 -20.02 2.27 -17.30
N SER A 166 -20.69 3.42 -17.27
CA SER A 166 -22.11 3.53 -17.59
C SER A 166 -22.40 4.87 -18.26
N SER A 167 -23.64 5.09 -18.69
CA SER A 167 -24.08 6.37 -19.26
C SER A 167 -23.81 7.58 -18.35
N SER A 168 -23.69 7.36 -17.03
CA SER A 168 -23.40 8.40 -16.03
C SER A 168 -21.91 8.67 -15.79
N THR A 169 -21.00 7.90 -16.41
CA THR A 169 -19.56 8.03 -16.18
C THR A 169 -18.85 8.85 -17.26
N SER A 170 -19.60 9.33 -18.27
CA SER A 170 -19.11 10.26 -19.30
C SER A 170 -17.81 9.81 -19.99
N GLY A 171 -17.72 8.52 -20.29
CA GLY A 171 -16.55 7.93 -20.96
C GLY A 171 -15.36 7.65 -20.04
N TRP A 172 -15.46 7.91 -18.74
CA TRP A 172 -14.45 7.56 -17.75
C TRP A 172 -14.86 6.32 -16.96
N LYS A 173 -13.87 5.53 -16.56
CA LYS A 173 -14.08 4.42 -15.63
C LYS A 173 -14.31 4.95 -14.21
N LYS A 174 -15.23 4.33 -13.48
CA LYS A 174 -15.48 4.56 -12.06
C LYS A 174 -15.32 3.25 -11.28
N ARG A 175 -15.16 3.37 -9.97
CA ARG A 175 -14.87 2.24 -9.08
C ARG A 175 -15.72 2.30 -7.82
N LYS A 176 -15.93 1.14 -7.19
CA LYS A 176 -16.46 1.00 -5.83
C LYS A 176 -15.52 0.12 -5.02
N ALA A 177 -15.37 0.44 -3.73
CA ALA A 177 -14.63 -0.39 -2.80
C ALA A 177 -15.27 -1.78 -2.69
N GLY A 178 -14.44 -2.82 -2.64
CA GLY A 178 -14.84 -4.20 -2.41
C GLY A 178 -14.14 -4.78 -1.19
N ASN A 179 -13.74 -6.04 -1.28
CA ASN A 179 -13.16 -6.75 -0.14
C ASN A 179 -11.78 -6.20 0.22
N ILE A 180 -11.47 -6.21 1.50
CA ILE A 180 -10.15 -5.85 2.02
C ILE A 180 -9.29 -7.10 2.15
N THR A 181 -8.01 -6.97 1.83
CA THR A 181 -6.97 -7.98 2.07
C THR A 181 -5.78 -7.32 2.74
N ALA A 182 -5.03 -8.06 3.54
CA ALA A 182 -3.75 -7.59 4.05
C ALA A 182 -2.72 -8.73 4.02
N SER A 183 -1.46 -8.37 3.85
CA SER A 183 -0.33 -9.28 3.77
C SER A 183 0.95 -8.56 4.17
N GLY A 184 2.02 -9.32 4.37
CA GLY A 184 3.32 -8.75 4.62
C GLY A 184 4.40 -9.80 4.78
N SER A 185 5.59 -9.31 5.10
CA SER A 185 6.78 -10.13 5.35
C SER A 185 7.51 -9.60 6.57
N ILE A 186 8.15 -10.49 7.33
CA ILE A 186 9.06 -10.14 8.43
C ILE A 186 10.37 -10.83 8.15
N SER A 187 11.45 -10.06 8.03
CA SER A 187 12.81 -10.59 7.88
C SER A 187 13.54 -10.45 9.21
N PHE A 188 14.28 -11.48 9.61
CA PHE A 188 14.98 -11.53 10.89
C PHE A 188 16.28 -12.34 10.76
N TYR A 189 17.24 -12.09 11.64
CA TYR A 189 18.31 -13.04 11.90
C TYR A 189 17.81 -14.13 12.81
N ASN A 190 18.32 -15.33 12.61
CA ASN A 190 17.86 -16.49 13.34
C ASN A 190 19.05 -17.18 13.99
N GLN A 191 19.15 -17.09 15.32
CA GLN A 191 20.08 -17.94 16.07
C GLN A 191 19.43 -19.28 16.47
N ASP A 192 18.10 -19.38 16.48
CA ASP A 192 17.34 -20.61 16.77
C ASP A 192 16.04 -20.69 15.95
N VAL A 193 16.03 -21.58 14.95
CA VAL A 193 14.90 -21.80 14.02
C VAL A 193 13.56 -22.05 14.73
N ARG A 194 13.58 -22.47 15.99
CA ARG A 194 12.38 -22.74 16.80
C ARG A 194 11.56 -21.51 17.18
N THR A 195 12.11 -20.29 17.09
CA THR A 195 11.36 -19.06 17.42
C THR A 195 10.63 -18.48 16.20
N ALA A 196 10.94 -18.98 15.00
CA ALA A 196 10.22 -18.60 13.79
C ALA A 196 8.81 -19.19 13.78
N PRO A 197 7.81 -18.46 13.25
CA PRO A 197 6.48 -19.01 13.05
C PRO A 197 6.49 -20.13 12.00
N ASP A 198 5.73 -21.21 12.25
CA ASP A 198 5.61 -22.33 11.34
C ASP A 198 4.64 -22.03 10.19
N ILE A 199 4.79 -22.73 9.06
CA ILE A 199 3.85 -22.61 7.93
C ILE A 199 2.45 -23.05 8.38
N GLY A 200 1.46 -22.20 8.12
CA GLY A 200 0.06 -22.44 8.47
C GLY A 200 -0.34 -21.89 9.84
N ASP A 201 0.63 -21.46 10.67
CA ASP A 201 0.36 -20.83 11.94
C ASP A 201 -0.50 -19.59 11.79
N VAL A 202 -1.45 -19.42 12.72
CA VAL A 202 -2.26 -18.20 12.83
C VAL A 202 -1.87 -17.52 14.13
N ARG A 203 -1.45 -16.26 14.05
CA ARG A 203 -1.04 -15.44 15.20
C ARG A 203 -1.65 -14.05 15.14
N LYS A 204 -1.65 -13.36 16.28
CA LYS A 204 -1.75 -11.91 16.35
C LYS A 204 -0.36 -11.33 16.15
N LEU A 205 -0.26 -10.24 15.42
CA LEU A 205 1.00 -9.62 15.05
C LEU A 205 0.99 -8.15 15.50
N ARG A 206 2.04 -7.73 16.21
CA ARG A 206 2.34 -6.31 16.45
C ARG A 206 3.53 -5.91 15.62
N LEU A 207 3.32 -4.94 14.73
CA LEU A 207 4.38 -4.33 13.92
C LEU A 207 4.66 -2.94 14.48
N TYR A 208 5.75 -2.79 15.21
CA TYR A 208 6.08 -1.54 15.86
C TYR A 208 6.62 -0.52 14.85
N VAL A 209 6.15 0.71 14.98
CA VAL A 209 6.57 1.90 14.20
C VAL A 209 7.27 2.93 15.09
N THR A 210 7.16 2.77 16.41
CA THR A 210 8.02 3.41 17.41
C THR A 210 8.28 2.41 18.53
N SER A 211 8.91 2.81 19.64
CA SER A 211 9.06 1.92 20.81
C SER A 211 7.73 1.55 21.50
N THR A 212 6.65 2.29 21.24
CA THR A 212 5.35 2.10 21.92
C THR A 212 4.16 1.99 20.99
N LEU A 213 4.26 2.50 19.76
CA LEU A 213 3.19 2.51 18.78
C LEU A 213 3.38 1.35 17.80
N PHE A 214 2.28 0.64 17.48
CA PHE A 214 2.32 -0.53 16.62
C PHE A 214 1.01 -0.73 15.85
N TYR A 215 1.09 -1.34 14.68
CA TYR A 215 -0.08 -1.96 14.06
C TYR A 215 -0.39 -3.27 14.77
N LEU A 216 -1.67 -3.50 15.09
CA LEU A 216 -2.14 -4.80 15.55
C LEU A 216 -2.92 -5.48 14.42
N ILE A 217 -2.42 -6.63 13.99
CA ILE A 217 -3.07 -7.47 12.97
C ILE A 217 -3.54 -8.74 13.66
N HIS A 218 -4.86 -8.94 13.75
CA HIS A 218 -5.40 -10.22 14.19
C HIS A 218 -5.40 -11.22 13.05
N TRP A 219 -5.10 -12.48 13.37
CA TRP A 219 -5.21 -13.61 12.45
C TRP A 219 -4.30 -13.48 11.21
N ALA A 220 -3.04 -13.10 11.45
CA ALA A 220 -1.98 -13.27 10.46
C ALA A 220 -1.67 -14.76 10.32
N ARG A 221 -1.93 -15.31 9.13
CA ARG A 221 -1.59 -16.69 8.77
C ARG A 221 -0.25 -16.72 8.05
N PHE A 222 0.72 -17.39 8.64
CA PHE A 222 2.06 -17.54 8.08
C PHE A 222 2.07 -18.55 6.93
N GLY A 223 2.72 -18.19 5.83
CA GLY A 223 2.88 -19.00 4.63
C GLY A 223 4.33 -19.44 4.45
N GLU A 224 4.69 -19.81 3.23
CA GLU A 224 6.06 -20.18 2.89
C GLU A 224 7.04 -19.03 3.18
N GLY A 225 8.16 -19.38 3.81
CA GLY A 225 9.26 -18.49 4.12
C GLY A 225 10.58 -19.03 3.59
N ALA A 226 11.56 -18.17 3.43
CA ALA A 226 12.94 -18.57 3.14
C ALA A 226 13.73 -18.59 4.44
N TYR A 227 14.41 -19.70 4.71
CA TYR A 227 15.29 -19.85 5.86
C TYR A 227 16.63 -20.37 5.36
N GLU A 228 17.67 -19.58 5.56
CA GLU A 228 19.00 -19.88 5.07
C GLU A 228 19.98 -19.99 6.23
N THR A 229 20.78 -21.06 6.21
CA THR A 229 21.91 -21.24 7.12
C THR A 229 23.12 -21.69 6.31
N SER A 230 24.21 -20.93 6.36
CA SER A 230 25.46 -21.24 5.68
C SER A 230 26.43 -21.88 6.66
N ILE A 231 26.51 -23.21 6.64
CA ILE A 231 27.40 -23.97 7.54
C ILE A 231 28.88 -23.69 7.20
N GLU A 232 29.20 -23.54 5.92
CA GLU A 232 30.58 -23.33 5.46
C GLU A 232 31.00 -21.85 5.44
N GLY A 233 30.05 -20.94 5.22
CA GLY A 233 30.31 -19.50 5.14
C GLY A 233 30.43 -18.80 6.49
N ALA A 234 30.07 -19.47 7.59
CA ALA A 234 29.95 -18.87 8.93
C ALA A 234 29.08 -17.59 8.96
N GLU A 235 28.13 -17.49 8.02
CA GLU A 235 27.20 -16.38 7.94
C GLU A 235 26.09 -16.53 9.00
N LEU A 236 25.51 -15.40 9.40
CA LEU A 236 24.37 -15.41 10.29
C LEU A 236 23.20 -16.12 9.60
N ALA A 237 22.62 -17.11 10.29
CA ALA A 237 21.38 -17.70 9.81
C ALA A 237 20.30 -16.62 9.77
N SER A 238 19.46 -16.67 8.74
CA SER A 238 18.47 -15.63 8.49
C SER A 238 17.19 -16.22 7.93
N GLY A 239 16.09 -15.52 8.18
CA GLY A 239 14.76 -15.95 7.77
C GLY A 239 13.92 -14.80 7.25
N THR A 240 12.94 -15.15 6.42
CA THR A 240 11.81 -14.29 6.05
C THR A 240 10.51 -15.07 6.20
N ALA A 241 9.64 -14.60 7.10
CA ALA A 241 8.31 -15.13 7.31
C ALA A 241 7.27 -14.28 6.56
N ASN A 242 6.63 -14.85 5.55
CA ASN A 242 5.53 -14.21 4.84
C ASN A 242 4.20 -14.54 5.51
N TRP A 243 3.26 -13.61 5.51
CA TRP A 243 1.96 -13.81 6.11
C TRP A 243 0.84 -13.16 5.30
N ASN A 244 -0.34 -13.75 5.42
CA ASN A 244 -1.59 -13.21 4.87
C ASN A 244 -2.61 -13.07 6.00
N TRP A 245 -3.33 -11.97 5.99
CA TRP A 245 -4.37 -11.71 6.97
C TRP A 245 -5.66 -12.45 6.65
N SER A 246 -6.35 -12.90 7.70
CA SER A 246 -7.71 -13.40 7.59
C SER A 246 -8.68 -12.55 8.41
N GLY A 247 -9.76 -12.08 7.80
CA GLY A 247 -10.80 -11.33 8.51
C GLY A 247 -11.53 -12.14 9.58
N PHE A 248 -11.43 -13.47 9.57
CA PHE A 248 -12.04 -14.35 10.56
C PHE A 248 -11.17 -15.57 10.82
N ASN A 249 -11.08 -15.98 12.09
CA ASN A 249 -10.47 -17.24 12.47
C ASN A 249 -11.34 -17.95 13.50
N ALA A 250 -11.66 -19.23 13.24
CA ALA A 250 -12.50 -20.05 14.13
C ALA A 250 -13.83 -19.37 14.57
N GLY A 251 -14.46 -18.60 13.68
CA GLY A 251 -15.71 -17.88 13.98
C GLY A 251 -15.55 -16.56 14.74
N VAL A 252 -14.31 -16.13 15.03
CA VAL A 252 -14.01 -14.85 15.67
C VAL A 252 -13.51 -13.86 14.62
N ALA A 253 -14.11 -12.67 14.58
CA ALA A 253 -13.68 -11.59 13.71
C ALA A 253 -12.27 -11.11 14.08
N GLY A 254 -11.44 -10.85 13.08
CA GLY A 254 -10.16 -10.15 13.24
C GLY A 254 -10.35 -8.65 13.25
N THR A 255 -9.27 -7.93 13.52
CA THR A 255 -9.18 -6.49 13.31
C THR A 255 -7.80 -6.14 12.74
N ILE A 256 -7.75 -4.98 12.09
CA ILE A 256 -6.51 -4.27 11.77
C ILE A 256 -6.58 -2.95 12.53
N THR A 257 -5.66 -2.73 13.46
CA THR A 257 -5.63 -1.52 14.29
C THR A 257 -4.40 -0.68 13.95
N LYS A 258 -4.60 0.63 13.83
CA LYS A 258 -3.52 1.60 13.59
C LYS A 258 -2.64 1.81 14.83
N PRO A 259 -1.45 2.43 14.67
CA PRO A 259 -0.57 2.78 15.78
C PRO A 259 -1.21 3.69 16.83
N ASP A 260 -2.23 4.47 16.46
CA ASP A 260 -3.01 5.34 17.36
C ASP A 260 -4.14 4.61 18.11
N THR A 261 -4.18 3.26 18.05
CA THR A 261 -5.21 2.37 18.62
C THR A 261 -6.59 2.43 17.95
N THR A 262 -6.76 3.24 16.90
CA THR A 262 -8.01 3.26 16.15
C THR A 262 -8.12 1.99 15.30
N GLU A 263 -9.27 1.32 15.38
CA GLU A 263 -9.59 0.20 14.48
C GLU A 263 -9.76 0.72 13.06
N TRP A 264 -9.00 0.12 12.14
CA TRP A 264 -9.05 0.42 10.71
C TRP A 264 -9.95 -0.56 9.97
N TRP A 265 -9.97 -1.82 10.41
CA TRP A 265 -10.93 -2.82 9.99
C TRP A 265 -11.45 -3.62 11.21
N PRO A 266 -12.76 -3.91 11.31
CA PRO A 266 -13.83 -3.46 10.40
C PRO A 266 -13.99 -1.93 10.42
N ALA A 267 -14.31 -1.34 9.26
CA ALA A 267 -14.60 0.09 9.22
C ALA A 267 -15.88 0.37 10.03
N ALA A 268 -15.84 1.37 10.91
CA ALA A 268 -16.96 1.79 11.74
C ALA A 268 -18.15 2.31 10.90
#